data_AF-A0AAJ2GZZ7-F1
#
_entry.id   AF-A0AAJ2GZZ7-F1
#
_cell.length_a   1.000
_cell.length_b   1.000
_cell.length_c   1.000
_cell.angle_alpha   90.00
_cell.angle_beta   90.00
_cell.angle_gamma   90.00
#
_symmetry.space_group_name_H-M   'P 1'
#
loop_
_entity.id
_entity.type
_entity.pdbx_description
1 polymer ?
#
loop_
_entity_poly.entity_id
_entity_poly.type
_entity_poly.pdbx_seq_one_letter_code
_entity_poly.pdbx_strand_id
1 'polypeptide(L)'
;MVWCSPERHGSMSSVFKAQIDWIPLAAGAIRATQGKTLALMQVCGGSQSFNTVNQLRILGRWMRMITIPNQSSIPKAFLEFEENGHMKPSAYYTRIVDVMEELYKFTLLTRGQSAYLTDRYSERVESAEELSKRVNQNSI
;
A
#
# COMPACT_ATOMS: atom_id res chain seq x y z
N MET A 1 5.60 -4.27 1.84
CA MET A 1 4.59 -4.18 2.94
C MET A 1 3.32 -4.88 2.49
N VAL A 2 2.50 -5.32 3.44
CA VAL A 2 1.15 -5.82 3.17
C VAL A 2 0.18 -4.96 3.96
N TRP A 3 -0.81 -4.38 3.29
CA TRP A 3 -1.86 -3.59 3.92
C TRP A 3 -3.17 -4.36 3.86
N CYS A 4 -3.72 -4.65 5.03
CA CYS A 4 -5.01 -5.32 5.18
C CYS A 4 -5.93 -4.44 6.01
N SER A 5 -7.06 -4.03 5.43
CA SER A 5 -8.10 -3.27 6.15
C SER A 5 -9.46 -3.95 5.95
N PRO A 6 -10.32 -4.01 6.98
CA PRO A 6 -11.72 -4.32 6.75
C PRO A 6 -12.36 -3.20 5.92
N GLU A 7 -13.44 -3.54 5.22
CA GLU A 7 -14.35 -2.57 4.64
C GLU A 7 -15.41 -2.16 5.66
N ARG A 8 -15.34 -0.91 6.10
CA ARG A 8 -16.27 -0.33 7.07
C ARG A 8 -16.99 0.84 6.41
N HIS A 9 -18.32 0.76 6.37
CA HIS A 9 -19.16 1.74 5.66
C HIS A 9 -18.70 1.98 4.20
N GLY A 10 -18.31 0.91 3.50
CA GLY A 10 -17.89 0.99 2.10
C GLY A 10 -16.52 1.64 1.86
N SER A 11 -15.67 1.73 2.89
CA SER A 11 -14.37 2.40 2.85
C SER A 11 -13.33 1.68 3.71
N MET A 12 -12.05 2.02 3.53
CA MET A 12 -10.99 1.60 4.46
C MET A 12 -11.28 2.10 5.88
N SER A 13 -10.84 1.34 6.88
CA SER A 13 -11.05 1.69 8.28
C SER A 13 -10.24 2.92 8.70
N SER A 14 -10.80 3.71 9.62
CA SER A 14 -10.10 4.85 10.22
C SER A 14 -8.83 4.42 10.95
N VAL A 15 -8.84 3.26 11.61
CA VAL A 15 -7.68 2.66 12.28
C VAL A 15 -6.55 2.40 11.29
N PHE A 16 -6.88 1.85 10.12
CA PHE A 16 -5.87 1.61 9.09
C PHE A 16 -5.30 2.92 8.54
N LYS A 17 -6.18 3.87 8.19
CA LYS A 17 -5.77 5.18 7.65
C LYS A 17 -4.89 5.95 8.65
N ALA A 18 -5.23 5.92 9.93
CA ALA A 18 -4.46 6.56 10.99
C ALA A 18 -3.02 6.02 11.08
N GLN A 19 -2.80 4.71 10.90
CA GLN A 19 -1.44 4.14 10.88
C GLN A 19 -0.58 4.75 9.79
N ILE A 20 -1.14 4.95 8.59
CA ILE A 20 -0.37 5.53 7.48
C ILE A 20 -0.14 7.02 7.65
N ASP A 21 -1.08 7.74 8.27
CA ASP A 21 -0.93 9.17 8.56
C ASP A 21 0.24 9.49 9.49
N TRP A 22 0.63 8.54 10.34
CA TRP A 22 1.82 8.65 11.18
C TRP A 22 3.14 8.35 10.46
N ILE A 23 3.11 7.88 9.20
CA ILE A 23 4.31 7.58 8.43
C ILE A 23 4.68 8.80 7.58
N PRO A 24 5.76 9.54 7.90
CA PRO A 24 6.16 10.68 7.09
C PRO A 24 6.71 10.23 5.73
N LEU A 25 6.41 11.01 4.68
CA LEU A 25 7.01 10.80 3.36
C LEU A 25 8.53 11.07 3.37
N ALA A 26 8.96 12.05 4.17
CA ALA A 26 10.36 12.36 4.41
C ALA A 26 10.54 12.78 5.88
N ALA A 27 11.50 12.15 6.57
CA ALA A 27 12.01 12.57 7.87
C ALA A 27 13.50 12.87 7.69
N GLY A 28 13.82 14.13 7.37
CA GLY A 28 15.16 14.51 6.91
C GLY A 28 15.53 13.78 5.61
N ALA A 29 16.65 13.05 5.62
CA ALA A 29 17.11 12.26 4.46
C ALA A 29 16.36 10.91 4.28
N ILE A 30 15.59 10.48 5.28
CA ILE A 30 14.96 9.15 5.26
C ILE A 30 13.58 9.24 4.60
N ARG A 31 13.41 8.49 3.50
CA ARG A 31 12.10 8.27 2.85
C ARG A 31 11.56 6.91 3.27
N ALA A 32 10.61 6.88 4.21
CA ALA A 32 10.19 5.65 4.90
C ALA A 32 9.50 4.61 3.99
N THR A 33 8.79 5.05 2.96
CA THR A 33 7.96 4.19 2.09
C THR A 33 8.39 4.20 0.62
N GLN A 34 9.13 5.22 0.18
CA GLN A 34 9.43 5.42 -1.23
C GLN A 34 10.17 4.22 -1.84
N GLY A 35 9.68 3.73 -2.99
CA GLY A 35 10.30 2.63 -3.74
C GLY A 35 10.08 1.24 -3.13
N LYS A 36 9.46 1.14 -1.95
CA LYS A 36 9.10 -0.15 -1.34
C LYS A 36 7.90 -0.76 -2.04
N THR A 37 7.87 -2.07 -2.14
CA THR A 37 6.74 -2.84 -2.67
C THR A 37 5.57 -2.88 -1.70
N LEU A 38 4.35 -2.95 -2.23
CA LEU A 38 3.11 -2.95 -1.48
C LEU A 38 2.11 -3.95 -2.07
N ALA A 39 1.57 -4.83 -1.22
CA ALA A 39 0.39 -5.65 -1.52
C ALA A 39 -0.82 -5.14 -0.73
N LEU A 40 -2.00 -5.29 -1.33
CA LEU A 40 -3.26 -4.78 -0.79
C LEU A 40 -4.28 -5.90 -0.57
N MET A 41 -4.93 -5.86 0.58
CA MET A 41 -5.91 -6.84 1.00
C MET A 41 -7.08 -6.16 1.71
N GLN A 42 -8.28 -6.69 1.54
CA GLN A 42 -9.44 -6.34 2.36
C GLN A 42 -10.26 -7.55 2.77
N VAL A 43 -11.03 -7.37 3.84
CA VAL A 43 -12.07 -8.30 4.27
C VAL A 43 -13.40 -7.56 4.38
N CYS A 44 -14.49 -8.23 4.02
CA CYS A 44 -15.86 -7.69 4.12
C CYS A 44 -16.72 -8.64 4.95
N GLY A 45 -17.62 -8.07 5.77
CA GLY A 45 -18.70 -8.85 6.39
C GLY A 45 -19.85 -9.16 5.43
N GLY A 46 -19.98 -8.40 4.33
CA GLY A 46 -21.05 -8.55 3.35
C GLY A 46 -20.59 -9.21 2.04
N SER A 47 -21.35 -8.96 0.97
CA SER A 47 -20.98 -9.35 -0.39
C SER A 47 -19.65 -8.73 -0.84
N GLN A 48 -19.10 -9.25 -1.93
CA GLN A 48 -17.81 -8.81 -2.45
C GLN A 48 -17.84 -7.33 -2.84
N SER A 49 -16.77 -6.64 -2.45
CA SER A 49 -16.53 -5.23 -2.74
C SER A 49 -15.04 -5.01 -2.97
N PHE A 50 -14.69 -3.89 -3.57
CA PHE A 50 -13.30 -3.50 -3.84
C PHE A 50 -13.00 -2.07 -3.38
N ASN A 51 -13.91 -1.42 -2.66
CA ASN A 51 -13.77 -0.01 -2.32
C ASN A 51 -12.52 0.24 -1.47
N THR A 52 -12.29 -0.62 -0.48
CA THR A 52 -11.14 -0.49 0.42
C THR A 52 -9.81 -0.68 -0.32
N VAL A 53 -9.64 -1.75 -1.09
CA VAL A 53 -8.40 -1.96 -1.86
C VAL A 53 -8.17 -0.90 -2.93
N ASN A 54 -9.22 -0.34 -3.52
CA ASN A 54 -9.11 0.77 -4.47
C ASN A 54 -8.59 2.04 -3.79
N GLN A 55 -9.13 2.39 -2.62
CA GLN A 55 -8.64 3.52 -1.83
C GLN A 55 -7.19 3.30 -1.38
N LEU A 56 -6.85 2.11 -0.90
CA LEU A 56 -5.50 1.76 -0.49
C LEU A 56 -4.50 1.81 -1.66
N ARG A 57 -4.93 1.51 -2.89
CA ARG A 57 -4.11 1.62 -4.10
C ARG A 57 -3.76 3.06 -4.42
N ILE A 58 -4.74 3.96 -4.32
CA ILE A 58 -4.50 5.40 -4.47
C ILE A 58 -3.57 5.90 -3.36
N LEU A 59 -3.72 5.37 -2.13
CA LEU A 59 -2.86 5.71 -1.00
C LEU A 59 -1.42 5.22 -1.22
N GLY A 60 -1.23 3.98 -1.70
CA GLY A 60 0.08 3.43 -2.02
C GLY A 60 0.86 4.29 -3.04
N ARG A 61 0.15 4.84 -4.04
CA ARG A 61 0.71 5.82 -4.98
C ARG A 61 1.17 7.10 -4.26
N TRP A 62 0.35 7.66 -3.35
CA TRP A 62 0.73 8.83 -2.55
C TRP A 62 1.95 8.56 -1.68
N MET A 63 2.07 7.36 -1.14
CA MET A 63 3.24 6.90 -0.38
C MET A 63 4.45 6.54 -1.25
N ARG A 64 4.37 6.77 -2.56
CA ARG A 64 5.42 6.49 -3.57
C ARG A 64 5.88 5.03 -3.54
N MET A 65 4.97 4.11 -3.26
CA MET A 65 5.21 2.67 -3.19
C MET A 65 4.94 2.00 -4.53
N ILE A 66 5.63 0.89 -4.78
CA ILE A 66 5.37 0.00 -5.92
C ILE A 66 4.23 -0.93 -5.50
N THR A 67 3.00 -0.52 -5.78
CA THR A 67 1.82 -1.34 -5.49
C THR A 67 1.68 -2.41 -6.55
N ILE A 68 1.79 -3.69 -6.15
CA ILE A 68 1.71 -4.81 -7.08
C ILE A 68 0.32 -4.90 -7.73
N PRO A 69 0.19 -5.47 -8.94
CA PRO A 69 -1.08 -5.56 -9.63
C PRO A 69 -2.10 -6.43 -8.88
N ASN A 70 -1.69 -7.57 -8.34
CA ASN A 70 -2.59 -8.50 -7.68
C ASN A 70 -3.05 -7.98 -6.30
N GLN A 71 -4.26 -8.35 -5.89
CA GLN A 71 -4.86 -7.94 -4.62
C GLN A 71 -5.90 -8.96 -4.14
N SER A 72 -6.19 -8.94 -2.84
CA SER A 72 -7.19 -9.83 -2.24
C SER A 72 -8.39 -9.06 -1.68
N SER A 73 -9.60 -9.58 -1.91
CA SER A 73 -10.83 -9.11 -1.28
C SER A 73 -11.69 -10.32 -0.91
N ILE A 74 -11.88 -10.52 0.39
CA ILE A 74 -12.57 -11.69 0.96
C ILE A 74 -13.98 -11.27 1.38
N PRO A 75 -15.04 -11.65 0.64
CA PRO A 75 -16.42 -11.41 1.05
C PRO A 75 -16.83 -12.35 2.18
N LYS A 76 -17.87 -11.98 2.94
CA LYS A 76 -18.44 -12.76 4.04
C LYS A 76 -17.36 -13.44 4.88
N ALA A 77 -16.34 -12.68 5.27
CA ALA A 77 -15.09 -13.23 5.80
C ALA A 77 -15.33 -14.19 6.98
N PHE A 78 -16.36 -13.96 7.79
CA PHE A 78 -16.77 -14.85 8.89
C PHE A 78 -17.06 -16.31 8.49
N LEU A 79 -17.32 -16.60 7.21
CA LEU A 79 -17.49 -17.98 6.69
C LEU A 79 -16.17 -18.64 6.28
N GLU A 80 -15.16 -17.83 5.96
CA GLU A 80 -13.88 -18.25 5.39
C GLU A 80 -12.82 -18.57 6.44
N PHE A 81 -13.10 -18.33 7.72
CA PHE A 81 -12.23 -18.68 8.83
C PHE A 81 -12.86 -19.78 9.69
N GLU A 82 -12.01 -20.67 10.19
CA GLU A 82 -12.33 -21.67 11.20
C GLU A 82 -12.33 -21.05 12.60
N GLU A 83 -12.88 -21.77 13.59
CA GLU A 83 -12.95 -21.29 14.98
C GLU A 83 -11.57 -21.01 15.61
N ASN A 84 -10.52 -21.70 15.15
CA ASN A 84 -9.15 -21.46 15.57
C ASN A 84 -8.50 -20.23 14.88
N GLY A 85 -9.25 -19.50 14.06
CA GLY A 85 -8.78 -18.33 13.32
C GLY A 85 -7.99 -18.64 12.05
N HIS A 86 -7.84 -19.91 11.67
CA HIS A 86 -7.21 -20.28 10.40
C HIS A 86 -8.18 -20.09 9.25
N MET A 87 -7.66 -19.61 8.12
CA MET A 87 -8.46 -19.51 6.91
C MET A 87 -8.66 -20.89 6.29
N LYS A 88 -9.88 -21.16 5.84
CA LYS A 88 -10.25 -22.40 5.15
C LYS A 88 -9.56 -22.50 3.80
N PRO A 89 -9.27 -23.72 3.31
CA PRO A 89 -8.88 -23.92 1.92
C PRO A 89 -10.02 -23.45 1.00
N SER A 90 -9.81 -22.34 0.30
CA SER A 90 -10.80 -21.77 -0.62
C SER A 90 -10.10 -21.01 -1.76
N ALA A 91 -10.86 -20.61 -2.79
CA ALA A 91 -10.33 -19.79 -3.86
C ALA A 91 -9.77 -18.45 -3.34
N TYR A 92 -10.31 -17.94 -2.22
CA TYR A 92 -9.78 -16.74 -1.57
C TYR A 92 -8.42 -17.01 -0.93
N TYR A 93 -8.22 -18.18 -0.31
CA TYR A 93 -6.91 -18.57 0.22
C TYR A 93 -5.86 -18.66 -0.89
N THR A 94 -6.17 -19.34 -2.00
CA THR A 94 -5.27 -19.43 -3.16
C THR A 94 -4.91 -18.04 -3.70
N ARG A 95 -5.87 -17.11 -3.74
CA ARG A 95 -5.58 -15.72 -4.13
C ARG A 95 -4.61 -15.02 -3.17
N ILE A 96 -4.70 -15.28 -1.87
CA ILE A 96 -3.73 -14.72 -0.91
C ILE A 96 -2.33 -15.26 -1.21
N VAL A 97 -2.21 -16.55 -1.51
CA VAL A 97 -0.94 -17.16 -1.92
C VAL A 97 -0.36 -16.47 -3.15
N ASP A 98 -1.17 -16.25 -4.20
CA ASP A 98 -0.73 -15.53 -5.41
C ASP A 98 -0.22 -14.11 -5.09
N VAL A 99 -0.94 -13.39 -4.22
CA VAL A 99 -0.58 -12.01 -3.82
C VAL A 99 0.74 -11.99 -3.06
N MET A 100 0.97 -12.94 -2.15
CA MET A 100 2.22 -13.02 -1.39
C MET A 100 3.39 -13.47 -2.26
N GLU A 101 3.16 -14.40 -3.17
CA GLU A 101 4.17 -14.85 -4.13
C GLU A 101 4.60 -13.69 -5.06
N GLU A 102 3.62 -12.95 -5.60
CA GLU A 102 3.87 -11.77 -6.43
C GLU A 102 4.62 -10.68 -5.65
N LEU A 103 4.18 -10.38 -4.41
CA LEU A 103 4.87 -9.42 -3.55
C LEU A 103 6.34 -9.80 -3.35
N TYR A 104 6.62 -11.08 -3.08
CA TYR A 104 7.98 -11.57 -2.89
C TYR A 104 8.83 -11.37 -4.14
N LYS A 105 8.32 -11.80 -5.32
CA LYS A 105 9.00 -11.64 -6.62
C LYS A 105 9.31 -10.17 -6.92
N PHE A 106 8.33 -9.28 -6.79
CA PHE A 106 8.53 -7.83 -7.00
C PHE A 106 9.53 -7.23 -6.01
N THR A 107 9.53 -7.69 -4.76
CA THR A 107 10.44 -7.20 -3.73
C THR A 107 11.88 -7.58 -4.05
N LEU A 108 12.13 -8.84 -4.45
CA LEU A 108 13.46 -9.27 -4.88
C LEU A 108 13.93 -8.49 -6.11
N LEU A 109 13.05 -8.27 -7.09
CA LEU A 109 13.35 -7.55 -8.32
C LEU A 109 13.74 -6.08 -8.06
N THR A 110 13.05 -5.42 -7.13
CA THR A 110 13.14 -3.95 -7.00
C THR A 110 14.05 -3.48 -5.87
N ARG A 111 14.24 -4.27 -4.80
CA ARG A 111 14.95 -3.80 -3.58
C ARG A 111 16.39 -3.34 -3.83
N GLY A 112 17.10 -3.97 -4.79
CA GLY A 112 18.48 -3.61 -5.13
C GLY A 112 18.61 -2.43 -6.09
N GLN A 113 17.51 -2.03 -6.74
CA GLN A 113 17.49 -0.98 -7.76
C GLN A 113 16.69 0.26 -7.31
N SER A 114 16.18 0.28 -6.07
CA SER A 114 15.31 1.34 -5.58
C SER A 114 15.95 2.72 -5.63
N ALA A 115 17.27 2.84 -5.41
CA ALA A 115 17.98 4.12 -5.51
C ALA A 115 17.91 4.68 -6.94
N TYR A 116 18.24 3.84 -7.93
CA TYR A 116 18.14 4.20 -9.34
C TYR A 116 16.70 4.51 -9.78
N LEU A 117 15.73 3.66 -9.41
CA LEU A 117 14.32 3.87 -9.75
C LEU A 117 13.72 5.14 -9.14
N THR A 118 14.34 5.68 -8.10
CA THR A 118 13.87 6.89 -7.41
C THR A 118 14.74 8.11 -7.67
N ASP A 119 15.78 8.00 -8.50
CA ASP A 119 16.57 9.11 -9.01
C ASP A 119 15.79 9.84 -10.11
N ARG A 120 15.06 10.89 -9.72
CA ARG A 120 14.14 11.62 -10.60
C ARG A 120 14.83 12.80 -11.25
N TYR A 121 14.60 12.98 -12.55
CA TYR A 121 15.09 14.14 -13.30
C TYR A 121 14.72 15.47 -12.63
N SER A 122 13.47 15.65 -12.18
CA SER A 122 13.05 16.88 -11.50
C SER A 122 13.80 17.14 -10.20
N GLU A 123 14.22 16.10 -9.48
CA GLU A 123 15.02 16.22 -8.25
C GLU A 123 16.50 16.52 -8.56
N ARG A 124 16.98 16.22 -9.77
CA ARG A 124 18.34 16.57 -10.24
C ARG A 124 18.42 18.00 -10.81
N VAL A 125 17.35 18.47 -11.43
CA VAL A 125 17.27 19.82 -12.02
C VAL A 125 17.10 20.88 -10.94
N GLU A 126 16.37 20.57 -9.87
CA GLU A 126 16.05 21.52 -8.82
C GLU A 126 17.20 21.63 -7.80
N SER A 127 17.74 22.84 -7.63
CA SER A 127 18.68 23.10 -6.54
C SER A 127 17.99 23.01 -5.19
N ALA A 128 18.72 22.66 -4.13
CA ALA A 128 18.16 22.58 -2.78
C ALA A 128 17.47 23.89 -2.32
N GLU A 129 17.94 25.04 -2.81
CA GLU A 129 17.33 26.35 -2.55
C GLU A 129 15.99 26.55 -3.29
N GLU A 130 15.88 26.10 -4.54
CA GLU A 130 14.63 26.18 -5.32
C GLU A 130 13.54 25.26 -4.77
N LEU A 131 13.92 24.05 -4.34
CA LEU A 131 13.01 23.12 -3.66
C LEU A 131 12.47 23.74 -2.37
N SER A 132 13.35 24.34 -1.56
CA SER A 132 12.97 25.00 -0.31
C SER A 132 12.04 26.18 -0.55
N LYS A 133 12.30 27.00 -1.57
CA LYS A 133 11.44 28.14 -1.95
C LYS A 133 10.04 27.68 -2.40
N ARG A 134 9.94 26.61 -3.20
CA ARG A 134 8.64 26.10 -3.68
C ARG A 134 7.80 25.49 -2.56
N VAL A 135 8.41 24.70 -1.67
CA VAL A 135 7.69 24.01 -0.59
C VAL A 135 7.19 24.99 0.47
N ASN A 136 7.89 26.12 0.68
CA ASN A 136 7.55 27.14 1.67
C ASN A 136 6.77 28.34 1.09
N GLN A 137 6.13 28.20 -0.08
CA GLN A 137 5.24 29.26 -0.58
C GLN A 137 3.96 29.35 0.26
N ASN A 138 3.74 30.53 0.85
CA ASN A 138 2.59 30.82 1.73
C ASN A 138 1.29 31.13 0.97
N SER A 139 1.31 31.09 -0.35
CA SER A 139 0.15 31.38 -1.21
C SER A 139 0.26 30.56 -2.49
N ILE A 140 -0.81 29.83 -2.82
CA ILE A 140 -1.02 29.17 -4.12
C ILE A 140 -1.29 30.25 -5.17
#